data_AF-A0A939Z1N6-F1
#
_entry.id   AF-A0A939Z1N6-F1
#
_cell.length_a   1.000
_cell.length_b   1.000
_cell.length_c   1.000
_cell.angle_alpha   90.00
_cell.angle_beta   90.00
_cell.angle_gamma   90.00
#
_symmetry.space_group_name_H-M   'P 1'
#
loop_
_entity.id
_entity.type
_entity.pdbx_description
1 polymer ?
#
loop_
_entity_poly.entity_id
_entity_poly.type
_entity_poly.pdbx_seq_one_letter_code
_entity_poly.pdbx_strand_id
1 'polypeptide(L)'
;MGDTKLYASPSTDLNSPENIIRQVYQALKAKGYDPITQLVGYILSGDPTYITSYNQARSLIRRLERDEIIEELVSHYVSHKLER
;
A
#
# COMPACT_ATOMS: atom_id res chain seq x y z
N MET A 1 -40.12 8.71 10.11
CA MET A 1 -38.88 7.99 10.46
C MET A 1 -38.03 7.96 9.21
N GLY A 2 -37.07 8.87 9.10
CA GLY A 2 -36.11 8.85 8.00
C GLY A 2 -34.99 7.87 8.32
N ASP A 3 -34.72 6.96 7.41
CA ASP A 3 -33.52 6.14 7.36
C ASP A 3 -32.29 7.04 7.29
N THR A 4 -31.65 7.26 8.43
CA THR A 4 -30.31 7.86 8.48
C THR A 4 -29.34 6.89 7.83
N LYS A 5 -29.04 7.10 6.55
CA LYS A 5 -27.87 6.50 5.90
C LYS A 5 -26.64 6.92 6.70
N LEU A 6 -26.08 5.96 7.42
CA LEU A 6 -24.76 6.03 8.03
C LEU A 6 -23.75 6.30 6.91
N TYR A 7 -23.43 7.58 6.69
CA TYR A 7 -22.21 7.96 6.01
C TYR A 7 -21.10 7.63 7.00
N ALA A 8 -20.61 6.39 6.96
CA ALA A 8 -19.41 6.02 7.68
C ALA A 8 -18.33 7.01 7.25
N SER A 9 -17.87 7.81 8.20
CA SER A 9 -16.71 8.68 8.07
C SER A 9 -15.60 7.90 7.35
N PRO A 10 -14.82 8.52 6.44
CA PRO A 10 -13.59 7.90 5.96
C PRO A 10 -12.59 7.94 7.10
N SER A 11 -12.78 7.13 8.14
CA SER A 11 -11.69 6.58 8.94
C SER A 11 -10.87 5.74 7.96
N THR A 12 -10.09 6.45 7.14
CA THR A 12 -9.02 5.88 6.33
C THR A 12 -8.10 5.29 7.35
N ASP A 13 -8.18 3.97 7.54
CA ASP A 13 -7.34 3.29 8.50
C ASP A 13 -5.89 3.63 8.13
N LEU A 14 -5.22 4.40 9.00
CA LEU A 14 -3.87 4.89 8.72
C LEU A 14 -2.87 3.73 8.56
N ASN A 15 -3.27 2.52 9.00
CA ASN A 15 -2.53 1.29 8.87
C ASN A 15 -3.05 0.36 7.77
N SER A 16 -4.00 0.79 6.92
CA SER A 16 -4.41 -0.05 5.78
C SER A 16 -3.23 -0.29 4.83
N PRO A 17 -3.10 -1.50 4.26
CA PRO A 17 -2.03 -1.85 3.33
C PRO A 17 -1.96 -0.88 2.15
N GLU A 18 -3.11 -0.50 1.59
CA GLU A 18 -3.22 0.52 0.54
C GLU A 18 -2.50 1.84 0.90
N ASN A 19 -2.74 2.35 2.11
CA ASN A 19 -2.18 3.63 2.55
C ASN A 19 -0.67 3.52 2.79
N ILE A 20 -0.23 2.40 3.38
CA ILE A 20 1.19 2.13 3.58
C ILE A 20 1.91 2.03 2.23
N ILE A 21 1.35 1.29 1.26
CA ILE A 21 1.91 1.15 -0.09
C ILE A 21 1.97 2.53 -0.78
N ARG A 22 0.93 3.36 -0.65
CA ARG A 22 0.93 4.73 -1.17
C ARG A 22 2.00 5.62 -0.54
N GLN A 23 2.18 5.56 0.78
CA GLN A 23 3.23 6.33 1.46
C GLN A 23 4.63 5.89 1.03
N VAL A 24 4.84 4.57 0.91
CA VAL A 24 6.10 3.99 0.43
C VAL A 24 6.38 4.42 -1.02
N TYR A 25 5.38 4.37 -1.87
CA TYR A 25 5.46 4.83 -3.26
C TYR A 25 5.89 6.30 -3.35
N GLN A 26 5.26 7.19 -2.56
CA GLN A 26 5.63 8.60 -2.52
C GLN A 26 7.04 8.82 -1.97
N ALA A 27 7.44 8.08 -0.93
CA ALA A 27 8.77 8.19 -0.35
C ALA A 27 9.88 7.77 -1.33
N LEU A 28 9.66 6.68 -2.07
CA LEU A 28 10.57 6.21 -3.13
C LEU A 28 10.69 7.23 -4.26
N LYS A 29 9.56 7.76 -4.73
CA LYS A 29 9.53 8.80 -5.78
C LYS A 29 10.21 10.10 -5.33
N ALA A 30 9.99 10.53 -4.09
CA ALA A 30 10.63 11.72 -3.52
C ALA A 30 12.16 11.59 -3.43
N LYS A 31 12.68 10.36 -3.33
CA LYS A 31 14.11 10.06 -3.36
C LYS A 31 14.67 9.83 -4.76
N GLY A 32 13.83 9.85 -5.80
CA GLY A 32 14.25 9.61 -7.17
C GLY A 32 14.45 8.13 -7.53
N TYR A 33 13.95 7.20 -6.70
CA TYR A 33 13.91 5.79 -7.05
C TYR A 33 12.67 5.47 -7.89
N ASP A 34 12.73 4.41 -8.68
CA ASP A 34 11.55 3.86 -9.34
C ASP A 34 10.70 3.08 -8.32
N PRO A 35 9.53 3.61 -7.91
CA PRO A 35 8.78 3.02 -6.81
C PRO A 35 8.24 1.63 -7.15
N ILE A 36 7.91 1.38 -8.42
CA ILE A 36 7.37 0.08 -8.89
C ILE A 36 8.45 -0.99 -8.81
N THR A 37 9.64 -0.74 -9.38
CA THR A 37 10.75 -1.69 -9.39
C THR A 37 11.19 -2.05 -7.96
N GLN A 38 11.23 -1.07 -7.07
CA GLN A 38 11.62 -1.26 -5.68
C GLN A 38 10.56 -2.04 -4.87
N LEU A 39 9.27 -1.74 -5.06
CA LEU A 39 8.18 -2.51 -4.45
C LEU A 39 8.18 -3.96 -4.95
N VAL A 40 8.34 -4.19 -6.26
CA VAL A 40 8.43 -5.54 -6.83
C VAL A 40 9.65 -6.28 -6.28
N GLY A 41 10.82 -5.63 -6.19
CA GLY A 41 12.02 -6.21 -5.58
C GLY A 41 11.80 -6.60 -4.11
N TYR A 42 11.14 -5.73 -3.35
CA TYR A 42 10.76 -6.03 -1.96
C TYR A 42 9.79 -7.21 -1.85
N ILE A 43 8.76 -7.28 -2.69
CA ILE A 43 7.76 -8.36 -2.67
C ILE A 43 8.42 -9.71 -3.02
N LEU A 44 9.28 -9.74 -4.04
CA LEU A 44 9.94 -10.97 -4.51
C LEU A 44 11.05 -11.46 -3.57
N SER A 45 11.92 -10.56 -3.11
CA SER A 45 13.06 -10.92 -2.26
C SER A 45 12.74 -10.92 -0.78
N GLY A 46 11.73 -10.15 -0.35
CA GLY A 46 11.49 -9.83 1.05
C GLY A 46 12.56 -8.92 1.67
N ASP A 47 13.51 -8.42 0.87
CA ASP A 47 14.62 -7.64 1.41
C ASP A 47 14.22 -6.16 1.54
N PRO A 48 14.24 -5.60 2.74
CA PRO A 48 13.83 -4.22 2.98
C PRO A 48 14.85 -3.18 2.49
N THR A 49 16.01 -3.55 1.93
CA THR A 49 16.95 -2.60 1.30
C THR A 49 16.38 -1.96 0.05
N TYR A 50 15.43 -2.60 -0.62
CA TYR A 50 14.71 -2.02 -1.76
C TYR A 50 13.86 -0.82 -1.34
N ILE A 51 13.47 -0.72 -0.06
CA ILE A 51 12.60 0.35 0.43
C ILE A 51 13.42 1.43 1.15
N THR A 52 13.24 2.67 0.74
CA THR A 52 13.91 3.81 1.37
C THR A 52 13.48 3.99 2.82
N SER A 53 14.40 4.39 3.68
CA SER A 53 14.08 4.78 5.07
C SER A 53 13.44 6.18 5.16
N TYR A 54 13.32 6.91 4.04
CA TYR A 54 12.68 8.23 4.01
C TYR A 54 11.21 8.15 4.45
N ASN A 55 10.76 9.12 5.25
CA ASN A 55 9.40 9.15 5.82
C ASN A 55 8.96 7.84 6.51
N GLN A 56 9.92 7.11 7.11
CA GLN A 56 9.64 5.84 7.79
C GLN A 56 9.03 4.75 6.87
N ALA A 57 9.12 4.91 5.54
CA ALA A 57 8.54 3.97 4.58
C ALA A 57 9.01 2.52 4.79
N ARG A 58 10.30 2.32 5.04
CA ARG A 58 10.87 1.00 5.37
C ARG A 58 10.27 0.38 6.64
N SER A 59 9.97 1.19 7.66
CA SER A 59 9.33 0.69 8.89
C SER A 59 7.86 0.38 8.64
N LEU A 60 7.15 1.22 7.89
CA LEU A 60 5.73 1.03 7.59
C LEU A 60 5.48 -0.26 6.81
N ILE A 61 6.24 -0.50 5.74
CA ILE A 61 6.03 -1.68 4.89
C ILE A 61 6.46 -3.00 5.55
N ARG A 62 7.35 -2.93 6.55
CA ARG A 62 7.72 -4.10 7.37
C ARG A 62 6.64 -4.50 8.36
N ARG A 63 5.65 -3.64 8.62
CA ARG A 63 4.51 -3.98 9.48
C ARG A 63 3.49 -4.86 8.77
N LEU A 64 3.54 -4.87 7.43
CA LEU A 64 2.72 -5.73 6.59
C LEU A 64 3.50 -6.98 6.24
N GLU A 65 2.80 -8.11 6.20
CA GLU A 65 3.31 -9.32 5.58
C GLU A 65 3.31 -9.19 4.06
N ARG A 66 4.18 -9.95 3.39
CA ARG A 66 4.27 -9.91 1.92
C ARG A 66 2.98 -10.38 1.28
N ASP A 67 2.36 -11.38 1.88
CA ASP A 67 1.10 -11.99 1.47
C ASP A 67 -0.04 -10.96 1.52
N GLU A 68 -0.10 -10.13 2.56
CA GLU A 68 -1.08 -9.03 2.68
C GLU A 68 -0.90 -7.99 1.56
N ILE A 69 0.36 -7.64 1.24
CA ILE A 69 0.66 -6.69 0.15
C ILE A 69 0.21 -7.26 -1.19
N ILE A 70 0.52 -8.53 -1.46
CA ILE A 70 0.14 -9.19 -2.71
C ILE A 70 -1.39 -9.34 -2.79
N GLU A 71 -2.04 -9.74 -1.71
CA GLU A 71 -3.49 -9.90 -1.65
C GLU A 71 -4.21 -8.59 -1.95
N GLU A 72 -3.77 -7.47 -1.35
CA GLU A 72 -4.31 -6.14 -1.64
C GLU A 72 -4.13 -5.80 -3.13
N LEU A 73 -2.91 -5.91 -3.66
CA LEU A 73 -2.62 -5.59 -5.06
C LEU A 73 -3.44 -6.44 -6.04
N VAL A 74 -3.59 -7.73 -5.77
CA VAL A 74 -4.38 -8.66 -6.61
C VAL A 74 -5.87 -8.33 -6.49
N SER A 75 -6.38 -8.14 -5.28
CA SER A 75 -7.78 -7.76 -5.03
C SER A 75 -8.15 -6.47 -5.76
N HIS A 76 -7.28 -5.46 -5.66
CA HIS A 76 -7.46 -4.18 -6.35
C HIS A 76 -7.43 -4.32 -7.87
N TYR A 77 -6.46 -5.09 -8.40
CA TYR A 77 -6.35 -5.34 -9.84
C TYR A 77 -7.57 -6.09 -10.38
N VAL A 78 -8.03 -7.11 -9.67
CA VAL A 78 -9.20 -7.93 -10.03
C VAL A 78 -10.47 -7.09 -9.97
N SER A 79 -10.73 -6.36 -8.89
CA SER A 79 -11.90 -5.47 -8.78
C SER A 79 -11.91 -4.43 -9.90
N HIS A 80 -10.77 -3.78 -10.19
CA HIS A 80 -10.68 -2.79 -11.25
C HIS A 80 -10.78 -3.39 -12.68
N LYS A 81 -10.56 -4.70 -12.87
CA LYS A 81 -10.62 -5.36 -14.19
C LYS A 81 -11.89 -6.16 -14.45
N LEU A 82 -12.49 -6.78 -13.43
CA LEU A 82 -13.68 -7.62 -13.57
C LEU A 82 -15.00 -6.86 -13.42
N GLU A 83 -15.01 -5.71 -12.76
CA GLU A 83 -16.22 -4.90 -12.58
C GLU A 83 -16.37 -3.78 -13.63
N ARG A 84 -15.70 -3.92 -14.79
CA ARG A 84 -15.85 -3.01 -15.94
C ARG A 84 -16.48 -3.68 -17.15
#